data_AF-A0A359GTI1-F1
#
_entry.id   AF-A0A359GTI1-F1
#
_cell.length_a   1.000
_cell.length_b   1.000
_cell.length_c   1.000
_cell.angle_alpha   90.00
_cell.angle_beta   90.00
_cell.angle_gamma   90.00
#
_symmetry.space_group_name_H-M   'P 1'
#
loop_
_entity.id
_entity.type
_entity.pdbx_description
1 polymer ?
#
loop_
_entity_poly.entity_id
_entity_poly.type
_entity_poly.pdbx_seq_one_letter_code
_entity_poly.pdbx_strand_id
1 'polypeptide(L)'
;MKRLAIIILNIMLLMPVLAVAQQEETYDYWQHQRDMVRRGQQAIFMCNGLFTSNRTLEQIFEQELAFFREPIGTPDGGDYEVLWDRRAVEIGAPGAVPVMRAAFREGIGCVILPPDQTLEDIDRLPELTLPYPPGDPAQIPWPDGDFIENTILPSNVDEEKLLAASNWAFDRESPEQVTLSLIVVYNGQIVHERYAPGFDITTRTRTWSTAKSVASTLIGMLVDEGKLVLDDPLGFDWYPRVRSPEADPRNEITLRHVLNMSSGLETVDNGGLEYAIGSGMSYWAGASSVVGARSRAVIREPGTYW
;
A
#
# COMPACT_ATOMS: atom_id res chain seq x y z
N MET A 1 39.18 -47.88 -39.28
CA MET A 1 38.59 -47.52 -37.96
C MET A 1 39.44 -46.53 -37.16
N LYS A 2 40.78 -46.69 -37.03
CA LYS A 2 41.63 -45.76 -36.25
C LYS A 2 41.71 -44.32 -36.80
N ARG A 3 41.67 -44.10 -38.12
CA ARG A 3 41.72 -42.74 -38.71
C ARG A 3 40.43 -41.93 -38.56
N LEU A 4 39.27 -42.59 -38.52
CA LEU A 4 37.98 -41.93 -38.32
C LEU A 4 37.82 -41.46 -36.86
N ALA A 5 38.31 -42.27 -35.91
CA ALA A 5 38.32 -41.92 -34.49
C ALA A 5 39.19 -40.68 -34.18
N ILE A 6 40.33 -40.53 -34.87
CA ILE A 6 41.22 -39.37 -34.69
C ILE A 6 40.61 -38.08 -35.26
N ILE A 7 39.87 -38.16 -36.36
CA ILE A 7 39.19 -36.98 -36.94
C ILE A 7 38.04 -36.52 -36.05
N ILE A 8 37.24 -37.45 -35.50
CA ILE A 8 36.14 -37.13 -34.58
C ILE A 8 36.68 -36.52 -33.27
N LEU A 9 37.80 -37.04 -32.74
CA LEU A 9 38.42 -36.50 -31.53
C LEU A 9 38.95 -35.07 -31.73
N ASN A 10 39.52 -34.75 -32.91
CA ASN A 10 39.98 -33.40 -33.22
C ASN A 10 38.83 -32.41 -33.47
N ILE A 11 37.70 -32.85 -34.02
CA ILE A 11 36.50 -32.01 -34.19
C ILE A 11 35.84 -31.70 -32.83
N MET A 12 35.86 -32.64 -31.88
CA MET A 12 35.38 -32.39 -30.51
C MET A 12 36.27 -31.41 -29.72
N LEU A 13 37.59 -31.39 -29.97
CA LEU A 13 38.53 -30.45 -29.34
C LEU A 13 38.50 -29.03 -29.94
N LEU A 14 37.83 -28.85 -31.08
CA LEU A 14 37.66 -27.56 -31.75
C LEU A 14 36.25 -26.97 -31.60
N MET A 15 35.35 -27.62 -30.85
CA MET A 15 34.10 -26.96 -30.46
C MET A 15 34.45 -25.87 -29.45
N PRO A 16 34.19 -24.58 -29.76
CA PRO A 16 34.30 -23.56 -28.76
C PRO A 16 33.28 -23.91 -27.69
N VAL A 17 33.76 -24.36 -26.52
CA VAL A 17 32.95 -24.29 -25.32
C VAL A 17 32.68 -22.80 -25.18
N LEU A 18 31.49 -22.36 -25.58
CA LEU A 18 30.95 -21.08 -25.13
C LEU A 18 30.77 -21.24 -23.63
N ALA A 19 31.88 -21.10 -22.89
CA ALA A 19 31.85 -20.80 -21.49
C ALA A 19 31.28 -19.39 -21.44
N VAL A 20 29.96 -19.31 -21.42
CA VAL A 20 29.26 -18.11 -21.03
C VAL A 20 29.59 -17.98 -19.55
N ALA A 21 30.70 -17.33 -19.23
CA ALA A 21 30.94 -16.81 -17.90
C ALA A 21 29.92 -15.67 -17.71
N GLN A 22 28.66 -16.05 -17.49
CA GLN A 22 27.62 -15.10 -17.17
C GLN A 22 27.88 -14.66 -15.74
N GLN A 23 28.06 -13.36 -15.55
CA GLN A 23 28.15 -12.77 -14.23
C GLN A 23 26.82 -13.05 -13.51
N GLU A 24 26.86 -13.89 -12.48
CA GLU A 24 25.73 -14.05 -11.56
C GLU A 24 25.79 -12.93 -10.52
N GLU A 25 24.83 -12.01 -10.58
CA GLU A 25 24.66 -10.97 -9.57
C GLU A 25 24.04 -11.59 -8.32
N THR A 26 24.89 -12.06 -7.41
CA THR A 26 24.48 -12.61 -6.10
C THR A 26 24.50 -11.57 -4.99
N TYR A 27 25.10 -10.40 -5.25
CA TYR A 27 25.14 -9.32 -4.28
C TYR A 27 23.83 -8.52 -4.31
N ASP A 28 23.35 -8.18 -3.13
CA ASP A 28 22.11 -7.46 -2.95
C ASP A 28 22.34 -5.94 -2.94
N TYR A 29 22.34 -5.36 -4.14
CA TYR A 29 22.57 -3.93 -4.33
C TYR A 29 21.49 -3.02 -3.73
N TRP A 30 20.34 -3.57 -3.33
CA TRP A 30 19.18 -2.81 -2.85
C TRP A 30 18.91 -2.98 -1.35
N GLN A 31 19.83 -3.60 -0.61
CA GLN A 31 19.66 -3.88 0.82
C GLN A 31 19.27 -2.64 1.62
N HIS A 32 19.97 -1.53 1.43
CA HIS A 32 19.73 -0.30 2.20
C HIS A 32 18.34 0.29 1.94
N GLN A 33 17.88 0.26 0.68
CA GLN A 33 16.56 0.76 0.29
C GLN A 33 15.46 -0.10 0.91
N ARG A 34 15.60 -1.44 0.86
CA ARG A 34 14.62 -2.35 1.48
C ARG A 34 14.60 -2.22 3.00
N ASP A 35 15.75 -2.03 3.64
CA ASP A 35 15.81 -1.79 5.08
C ASP A 35 15.17 -0.46 5.48
N MET A 36 15.42 0.60 4.73
CA MET A 36 14.78 1.90 4.93
C MET A 36 13.26 1.81 4.77
N VAL A 37 12.80 1.16 3.69
CA VAL A 37 11.37 0.93 3.43
C VAL A 37 10.73 0.11 4.54
N ARG A 38 11.38 -0.96 5.02
CA ARG A 38 10.91 -1.78 6.13
C ARG A 38 10.74 -0.96 7.41
N ARG A 39 11.73 -0.13 7.78
CA ARG A 39 11.66 0.75 8.95
C ARG A 39 10.50 1.73 8.85
N GLY A 40 10.32 2.35 7.68
CA GLY A 40 9.23 3.31 7.50
C GLY A 40 7.85 2.67 7.43
N GLN A 41 7.74 1.44 6.92
CA GLN A 41 6.49 0.68 6.98
C GLN A 41 6.10 0.40 8.43
N GLN A 42 7.05 -0.06 9.25
CA GLN A 42 6.83 -0.25 10.69
C GLN A 42 6.46 1.07 11.37
N ALA A 43 7.11 2.19 11.03
CA ALA A 43 6.82 3.50 11.60
C ALA A 43 5.35 3.89 11.36
N ILE A 44 4.88 3.71 10.12
CA ILE A 44 3.50 4.02 9.72
C ILE A 44 2.49 3.07 10.36
N PHE A 45 2.85 1.80 10.54
CA PHE A 45 1.97 0.80 11.15
C PHE A 45 1.79 1.10 12.64
N MET A 46 2.89 1.35 13.36
CA MET A 46 2.86 1.73 14.76
C MET A 46 2.15 3.07 14.97
N CYS A 47 2.50 4.09 14.19
CA CYS A 47 1.89 5.41 14.34
C CYS A 47 0.37 5.36 14.10
N ASN A 48 -0.11 4.71 13.02
CA ASN A 48 -1.55 4.59 12.79
C ASN A 48 -2.23 3.74 13.87
N GLY A 49 -1.62 2.62 14.27
CA GLY A 49 -2.16 1.78 15.34
C GLY A 49 -2.38 2.56 16.63
N LEU A 50 -1.39 3.36 17.06
CA LEU A 50 -1.45 4.15 18.28
C LEU A 50 -2.40 5.35 18.15
N PHE A 51 -2.20 6.18 17.13
CA PHE A 51 -2.79 7.52 17.10
C PHE A 51 -4.02 7.66 16.20
N THR A 52 -4.31 6.66 15.36
CA THR A 52 -5.50 6.62 14.49
C THR A 52 -6.49 5.54 14.93
N SER A 53 -5.98 4.37 15.31
CA SER A 53 -6.78 3.21 15.73
C SER A 53 -6.97 3.12 17.24
N ASN A 54 -6.23 3.91 18.04
CA ASN A 54 -6.25 3.89 19.51
C ASN A 54 -5.94 2.51 20.12
N ARG A 55 -5.05 1.75 19.48
CA ARG A 55 -4.63 0.41 19.92
C ARG A 55 -3.39 0.51 20.82
N THR A 56 -3.17 -0.48 21.67
CA THR A 56 -1.97 -0.56 22.52
C THR A 56 -0.77 -1.08 21.73
N LEU A 57 0.45 -0.90 22.28
CA LEU A 57 1.66 -1.44 21.67
C LEU A 57 1.61 -2.98 21.59
N GLU A 58 1.06 -3.64 22.60
CA GLU A 58 0.90 -5.10 22.63
C GLU A 58 0.04 -5.56 21.45
N GLN A 59 -1.12 -4.93 21.25
CA GLN A 59 -2.00 -5.25 20.11
C GLN A 59 -1.32 -4.99 18.77
N ILE A 60 -0.56 -3.89 18.67
CA ILE A 60 0.17 -3.54 17.45
C ILE A 60 1.24 -4.58 17.14
N PHE A 61 2.06 -5.00 18.12
CA PHE A 61 3.08 -6.01 17.88
C PHE A 61 2.47 -7.39 17.59
N GLU A 62 1.44 -7.79 18.34
CA GLU A 62 0.81 -9.11 18.21
C GLU A 62 0.06 -9.28 16.88
N GLN A 63 -0.58 -8.22 16.37
CA GLN A 63 -1.51 -8.34 15.24
C GLN A 63 -1.06 -7.54 14.01
N GLU A 64 -0.58 -6.31 14.17
CA GLU A 64 -0.20 -5.46 13.02
C GLU A 64 1.23 -5.76 12.54
N LEU A 65 2.19 -5.84 13.47
CA LEU A 65 3.59 -6.10 13.15
C LEU A 65 3.92 -7.58 12.97
N ALA A 66 2.97 -8.48 13.27
CA ALA A 66 3.05 -9.89 12.87
C ALA A 66 3.15 -10.07 11.34
N PHE A 67 2.82 -9.04 10.57
CA PHE A 67 3.12 -8.95 9.14
C PHE A 67 4.63 -9.07 8.82
N PHE A 68 5.49 -8.58 9.72
CA PHE A 68 6.94 -8.62 9.53
C PHE A 68 7.51 -9.93 10.07
N ARG A 69 8.46 -10.52 9.32
CA ARG A 69 9.25 -11.65 9.83
C ARG A 69 10.11 -11.27 11.04
N GLU A 70 10.63 -10.05 11.03
CA GLU A 70 11.54 -9.52 12.03
C GLU A 70 11.21 -8.03 12.28
N PRO A 71 10.16 -7.73 13.05
CA PRO A 71 9.88 -6.36 13.49
C PRO A 71 10.99 -5.87 14.42
N ILE A 72 11.24 -4.56 14.41
CA ILE A 72 12.24 -3.94 15.28
C ILE A 72 11.63 -3.75 16.68
N GLY A 73 12.22 -4.41 17.68
CA GLY A 73 11.82 -4.31 19.08
C GLY A 73 10.64 -5.21 19.48
N THR A 74 10.09 -4.94 20.66
CA THR A 74 8.91 -5.57 21.27
C THR A 74 8.05 -4.49 21.94
N PRO A 75 6.86 -4.80 22.49
CA PRO A 75 6.09 -3.82 23.28
C PRO A 75 6.88 -3.19 24.44
N ASP A 76 7.85 -3.92 25.00
CA ASP A 76 8.67 -3.45 26.13
C ASP A 76 9.86 -2.56 25.71
N GLY A 77 10.14 -2.47 24.41
CA GLY A 77 11.18 -1.58 23.86
C GLY A 77 12.00 -2.19 22.73
N GLY A 78 13.02 -1.48 22.30
CA GLY A 78 13.90 -1.84 21.19
C GLY A 78 14.46 -0.60 20.51
N ASP A 79 14.97 -0.76 19.28
CA ASP A 79 15.44 0.37 18.48
C ASP A 79 14.26 1.12 17.83
N TYR A 80 13.34 1.62 18.66
CA TYR A 80 12.25 2.52 18.25
C TYR A 80 11.88 3.44 19.40
N GLU A 81 11.23 4.56 19.08
CA GLU A 81 10.74 5.52 20.06
C GLU A 81 9.32 5.97 19.70
N VAL A 82 8.45 6.05 20.71
CA VAL A 82 7.10 6.63 20.59
C VAL A 82 7.09 7.99 21.28
N LEU A 83 6.95 9.05 20.50
CA LEU A 83 6.87 10.42 20.99
C LEU A 83 5.41 10.82 21.18
N TRP A 84 4.86 10.53 22.36
CA TRP A 84 3.44 10.77 22.68
C TRP A 84 3.01 12.23 22.52
N ASP A 85 3.80 13.19 23.01
CA ASP A 85 3.49 14.62 22.93
C ASP A 85 3.45 15.14 21.49
N ARG A 86 4.21 14.49 20.59
CA ARG A 86 4.28 14.83 19.17
C ARG A 86 3.40 13.94 18.30
N ARG A 87 2.75 12.93 18.91
CA ARG A 87 2.00 11.86 18.23
C ARG A 87 2.80 11.28 17.05
N ALA A 88 4.04 10.91 17.30
CA ALA A 88 4.97 10.42 16.29
C ALA A 88 5.69 9.15 16.74
N VAL A 89 6.21 8.39 15.77
CA VAL A 89 7.01 7.18 16.00
C VAL A 89 8.29 7.26 15.16
N GLU A 90 9.42 6.91 15.77
CA GLU A 90 10.70 6.70 15.09
C GLU A 90 11.10 5.23 15.13
N ILE A 91 11.58 4.69 14.01
CA ILE A 91 12.04 3.31 13.89
C ILE A 91 13.50 3.27 13.45
N GLY A 92 14.30 2.52 14.22
CA GLY A 92 15.73 2.29 14.03
C GLY A 92 16.60 3.18 14.91
N ALA A 93 17.86 2.80 15.04
CA ALA A 93 18.91 3.62 15.65
C ALA A 93 19.71 4.39 14.57
N PRO A 94 20.38 5.51 14.94
CA PRO A 94 21.29 6.23 14.04
C PRO A 94 22.37 5.29 13.46
N GLY A 95 22.60 5.35 12.16
CA GLY A 95 23.56 4.48 11.49
C GLY A 95 23.52 4.59 9.97
N ALA A 96 23.99 3.56 9.27
CA ALA A 96 24.03 3.52 7.81
C ALA A 96 22.65 3.50 7.15
N VAL A 97 21.65 2.90 7.80
CA VAL A 97 20.24 2.97 7.39
C VAL A 97 19.58 4.11 8.18
N PRO A 98 18.84 5.03 7.52
CA PRO A 98 18.16 6.11 8.21
C PRO A 98 17.19 5.63 9.29
N VAL A 99 17.02 6.46 10.31
CA VAL A 99 15.87 6.36 11.23
C VAL A 99 14.66 6.89 10.48
N MET A 100 13.61 6.07 10.37
CA MET A 100 12.39 6.45 9.66
C MET A 100 11.33 6.92 10.65
N ARG A 101 10.53 7.91 10.24
CA ARG A 101 9.59 8.60 11.13
C ARG A 101 8.20 8.66 10.53
N ALA A 102 7.19 8.49 11.35
CA ALA A 102 5.81 8.75 11.00
C ALA A 102 5.16 9.64 12.05
N ALA A 103 4.35 10.62 11.63
CA ALA A 103 3.67 11.55 12.53
C ALA A 103 2.19 11.62 12.20
N PHE A 104 1.34 11.59 13.23
CA PHE A 104 -0.10 11.73 13.09
C PHE A 104 -0.48 13.17 12.74
N ARG A 105 -1.30 13.34 11.71
CA ARG A 105 -1.93 14.62 11.35
C ARG A 105 -3.45 14.51 11.32
N GLU A 106 -4.09 15.54 11.85
CA GLU A 106 -5.55 15.58 11.99
C GLU A 106 -6.26 15.41 10.63
N GLY A 107 -7.29 14.57 10.62
CA GLY A 107 -8.07 14.22 9.42
C GLY A 107 -7.35 13.40 8.34
N ILE A 108 -6.04 13.15 8.46
CA ILE A 108 -5.25 12.37 7.50
C ILE A 108 -4.81 11.03 8.08
N GLY A 109 -4.54 10.97 9.39
CA GLY A 109 -3.85 9.85 10.02
C GLY A 109 -2.33 10.05 10.00
N CYS A 110 -1.55 8.97 10.05
CA CYS A 110 -0.09 9.12 10.06
C CYS A 110 0.53 9.29 8.67
N VAL A 111 1.42 10.28 8.56
CA VAL A 111 2.20 10.61 7.37
C VAL A 111 3.64 10.17 7.58
N ILE A 112 4.24 9.53 6.57
CA ILE A 112 5.65 9.16 6.57
C ILE A 112 6.51 10.38 6.25
N LEU A 113 7.57 10.59 7.02
CA LEU A 113 8.57 11.61 6.73
C LEU A 113 9.68 10.99 5.86
N PRO A 114 10.14 11.68 4.80
CA PRO A 114 11.34 11.29 4.09
C PRO A 114 12.58 11.41 5.01
N PRO A 115 13.70 10.72 4.69
CA PRO A 115 14.85 10.63 5.58
C PRO A 115 15.53 11.96 5.94
N ASP A 116 15.32 13.01 5.15
CA ASP A 116 15.86 14.34 5.36
C ASP A 116 14.94 15.25 6.20
N GLN A 117 13.74 14.77 6.57
CA GLN A 117 12.85 15.45 7.50
C GLN A 117 13.02 14.92 8.93
N THR A 118 12.79 15.82 9.88
CA THR A 118 12.91 15.56 11.32
C THR A 118 11.59 15.83 12.03
N LEU A 119 11.54 15.60 13.34
CA LEU A 119 10.39 15.95 14.17
C LEU A 119 10.09 17.46 14.16
N GLU A 120 11.03 18.32 13.78
CA GLU A 120 10.81 19.77 13.64
C GLU A 120 9.91 20.11 12.43
N ASP A 121 9.84 19.21 11.44
CA ASP A 121 9.03 19.41 10.24
C ASP A 121 7.56 19.02 10.44
N ILE A 122 7.22 18.38 11.57
CA ILE A 122 5.87 17.85 11.81
C ILE A 122 4.82 18.91 11.57
N ASP A 123 4.97 20.12 12.12
CA ASP A 123 3.97 21.18 12.05
C ASP A 123 3.74 21.71 10.61
N ARG A 124 4.65 21.41 9.69
CA ARG A 124 4.58 21.80 8.26
C ARG A 124 3.87 20.76 7.40
N LEU A 125 3.63 19.56 7.92
CA LEU A 125 2.87 18.53 7.22
C LEU A 125 1.40 18.97 7.04
N PRO A 126 0.67 18.44 6.05
CA PRO A 126 -0.72 18.80 5.83
C PRO A 126 -1.63 18.28 6.95
N GLU A 127 -2.75 18.96 7.14
CA GLU A 127 -3.90 18.49 7.93
C GLU A 127 -5.16 18.60 7.09
N LEU A 128 -6.16 17.79 7.42
CA LEU A 128 -7.51 17.90 6.88
C LEU A 128 -8.45 18.28 8.02
N THR A 129 -8.67 19.58 8.19
CA THR A 129 -9.45 20.15 9.31
C THR A 129 -10.90 20.45 8.96
N LEU A 130 -11.41 19.85 7.87
CA LEU A 130 -12.82 19.98 7.51
C LEU A 130 -13.68 19.40 8.64
N PRO A 131 -14.71 20.12 9.10
CA PRO A 131 -15.57 19.61 10.15
C PRO A 131 -16.34 18.38 9.66
N TYR A 132 -16.54 17.43 10.56
CA TYR A 132 -17.47 16.33 10.32
C TYR A 132 -18.89 16.86 10.09
N PRO A 133 -19.75 16.11 9.38
CA PRO A 133 -21.18 16.40 9.32
C PRO A 133 -21.76 16.60 10.72
N PRO A 134 -22.72 17.54 10.90
CA PRO A 134 -23.27 17.84 12.21
C PRO A 134 -24.11 16.67 12.75
N GLY A 135 -24.05 16.46 14.07
CA GLY A 135 -24.83 15.45 14.78
C GLY A 135 -23.94 14.41 15.46
N ASP A 136 -24.55 13.55 16.27
CA ASP A 136 -23.91 12.38 16.86
C ASP A 136 -24.16 11.17 15.94
N PRO A 137 -23.12 10.58 15.31
CA PRO A 137 -23.27 9.41 14.45
C PRO A 137 -24.05 8.28 15.12
N ALA A 138 -23.90 8.08 16.44
CA ALA A 138 -24.60 7.04 17.19
C ALA A 138 -26.12 7.25 17.30
N GLN A 139 -26.62 8.45 16.94
CA GLN A 139 -28.04 8.81 16.95
C GLN A 139 -28.60 9.00 15.54
N ILE A 140 -27.76 8.97 14.51
CA ILE A 140 -28.18 9.14 13.11
C ILE A 140 -28.43 7.76 12.51
N PRO A 141 -29.61 7.49 11.93
CA PRO A 141 -29.90 6.20 11.32
C PRO A 141 -28.94 5.83 10.18
N TRP A 142 -28.57 4.56 10.11
CA TRP A 142 -27.89 3.99 8.94
C TRP A 142 -28.72 4.24 7.65
N PRO A 143 -28.09 4.61 6.50
CA PRO A 143 -26.65 4.63 6.25
C PRO A 143 -25.94 5.97 6.52
N ASP A 144 -26.65 6.98 7.01
CA ASP A 144 -26.06 8.31 7.25
C ASP A 144 -25.33 8.39 8.60
N GLY A 145 -25.55 7.41 9.49
CA GLY A 145 -24.84 7.24 10.76
C GLY A 145 -24.81 5.79 11.23
N ASP A 146 -24.53 5.60 12.51
CA ASP A 146 -24.25 4.29 13.13
C ASP A 146 -25.47 3.69 13.84
N PHE A 147 -26.60 4.41 13.90
CA PHE A 147 -27.79 3.91 14.58
C PHE A 147 -28.52 2.87 13.71
N ILE A 148 -28.55 1.63 14.19
CA ILE A 148 -29.29 0.53 13.59
C ILE A 148 -30.48 0.22 14.50
N GLU A 149 -31.71 0.36 13.99
CA GLU A 149 -32.89 -0.14 14.70
C GLU A 149 -32.82 -1.67 14.79
N ASN A 150 -33.22 -2.25 15.93
CA ASN A 150 -33.33 -3.70 16.08
C ASN A 150 -34.39 -4.26 15.11
N THR A 151 -33.98 -4.52 13.87
CA THR A 151 -34.82 -5.10 12.84
C THR A 151 -34.73 -6.61 12.89
N ILE A 152 -35.89 -7.26 12.87
CA ILE A 152 -35.99 -8.69 12.62
C ILE A 152 -35.33 -8.98 11.28
N LEU A 153 -34.51 -10.03 11.21
CA LEU A 153 -33.88 -10.45 9.96
C LEU A 153 -34.94 -10.60 8.85
N PRO A 154 -34.66 -10.16 7.61
CA PRO A 154 -35.59 -10.35 6.51
C PRO A 154 -35.98 -11.82 6.37
N SER A 155 -37.25 -12.13 6.09
CA SER A 155 -37.76 -13.51 6.11
C SER A 155 -37.08 -14.46 5.12
N ASN A 156 -36.35 -13.91 4.15
CA ASN A 156 -35.57 -14.65 3.16
C ASN A 156 -34.08 -14.78 3.52
N VAL A 157 -33.66 -14.31 4.69
CA VAL A 157 -32.33 -14.49 5.26
C VAL A 157 -32.37 -15.62 6.28
N ASP A 158 -31.55 -16.63 6.04
CA ASP A 158 -31.39 -17.79 6.91
C ASP A 158 -30.32 -17.47 7.98
N GLU A 159 -30.77 -17.22 9.22
CA GLU A 159 -29.91 -16.80 10.32
C GLU A 159 -28.81 -17.81 10.64
N GLU A 160 -29.12 -19.11 10.61
CA GLU A 160 -28.14 -20.17 10.90
C GLU A 160 -27.02 -20.17 9.86
N LYS A 161 -27.34 -20.02 8.57
CA LYS A 161 -26.34 -19.94 7.51
C LYS A 161 -25.53 -18.65 7.56
N LEU A 162 -26.15 -17.52 7.92
CA LEU A 162 -25.46 -16.25 8.09
C LEU A 162 -24.45 -16.33 9.25
N LEU A 163 -24.86 -16.93 10.37
CA LEU A 163 -23.97 -17.18 11.50
C LEU A 163 -22.85 -18.16 11.15
N ALA A 164 -23.13 -19.22 10.40
CA ALA A 164 -22.12 -20.16 9.93
C ALA A 164 -21.07 -19.48 9.03
N ALA A 165 -21.51 -18.58 8.13
CA ALA A 165 -20.61 -17.79 7.29
C ALA A 165 -19.77 -16.80 8.11
N SER A 166 -20.38 -16.15 9.11
CA SER A 166 -19.67 -15.29 10.07
C SER A 166 -18.60 -16.07 10.83
N ASN A 167 -18.93 -17.25 11.37
CA ASN A 167 -17.96 -18.10 12.06
C ASN A 167 -16.82 -18.52 11.14
N TRP A 168 -17.12 -18.97 9.91
CA TRP A 168 -16.09 -19.30 8.94
C TRP A 168 -15.18 -18.12 8.56
N ALA A 169 -15.68 -16.88 8.60
CA ALA A 169 -14.85 -15.70 8.36
C ALA A 169 -13.86 -15.45 9.51
N PHE A 170 -14.26 -15.69 10.76
CA PHE A 170 -13.41 -15.47 11.94
C PHE A 170 -12.53 -16.68 12.31
N ASP A 171 -12.99 -17.89 12.01
CA ASP A 171 -12.34 -19.16 12.34
C ASP A 171 -11.72 -19.76 11.07
N ARG A 172 -10.61 -19.17 10.63
CA ARG A 172 -9.88 -19.55 9.42
C ARG A 172 -8.86 -20.66 9.69
N GLU A 173 -8.61 -21.52 8.70
CA GLU A 173 -7.61 -22.59 8.82
C GLU A 173 -6.16 -22.06 8.90
N SER A 174 -5.89 -20.94 8.23
CA SER A 174 -4.57 -20.32 8.18
C SER A 174 -4.46 -19.28 9.31
N PRO A 175 -3.41 -19.36 10.15
CA PRO A 175 -3.20 -18.40 11.23
C PRO A 175 -2.93 -16.98 10.71
N GLU A 176 -2.55 -16.82 9.44
CA GLU A 176 -2.36 -15.53 8.78
C GLU A 176 -3.68 -14.87 8.37
N GLN A 177 -4.79 -15.62 8.32
CA GLN A 177 -6.11 -15.11 7.92
C GLN A 177 -6.91 -14.66 9.14
N VAL A 178 -6.56 -13.51 9.70
CA VAL A 178 -7.24 -12.93 10.86
C VAL A 178 -8.29 -11.91 10.43
N THR A 179 -9.56 -12.20 10.68
CA THR A 179 -10.66 -11.26 10.43
C THR A 179 -10.88 -10.35 11.63
N LEU A 180 -10.80 -9.04 11.40
CA LEU A 180 -10.99 -8.02 12.46
C LEU A 180 -12.44 -7.54 12.56
N SER A 181 -13.15 -7.49 11.44
CA SER A 181 -14.55 -7.09 11.37
C SER A 181 -15.23 -7.74 10.17
N LEU A 182 -16.55 -7.96 10.30
CA LEU A 182 -17.42 -8.39 9.22
C LEU A 182 -18.75 -7.64 9.34
N ILE A 183 -19.15 -6.98 8.25
CA ILE A 183 -20.46 -6.34 8.11
C ILE A 183 -21.12 -6.91 6.85
N VAL A 184 -22.38 -7.32 6.97
CA VAL A 184 -23.19 -7.81 5.84
C VAL A 184 -24.39 -6.88 5.68
N VAL A 185 -24.46 -6.22 4.53
CA VAL A 185 -25.57 -5.34 4.15
C VAL A 185 -26.44 -6.04 3.10
N TYR A 186 -27.74 -6.14 3.37
CA TYR A 186 -28.72 -6.72 2.46
C TYR A 186 -29.91 -5.76 2.30
N ASN A 187 -30.23 -5.41 1.06
CA ASN A 187 -31.29 -4.44 0.74
C ASN A 187 -31.19 -3.12 1.53
N GLY A 188 -29.98 -2.61 1.69
CA GLY A 188 -29.69 -1.37 2.41
C GLY A 188 -29.66 -1.49 3.93
N GLN A 189 -29.96 -2.67 4.50
CA GLN A 189 -29.96 -2.91 5.96
C GLN A 189 -28.75 -3.74 6.37
N ILE A 190 -28.12 -3.38 7.49
CA ILE A 190 -27.13 -4.25 8.13
C ILE A 190 -27.87 -5.42 8.76
N VAL A 191 -27.60 -6.63 8.27
CA VAL A 191 -28.23 -7.88 8.76
C VAL A 191 -27.27 -8.70 9.63
N HIS A 192 -25.98 -8.37 9.61
CA HIS A 192 -24.98 -8.99 10.48
C HIS A 192 -23.79 -8.05 10.65
N GLU A 193 -23.30 -7.95 11.87
CA GLU A 193 -22.13 -7.16 12.23
C GLU A 193 -21.38 -7.86 13.36
N ARG A 194 -20.07 -8.05 13.20
CA ARG A 194 -19.22 -8.70 14.19
C ARG A 194 -17.82 -8.10 14.16
N TYR A 195 -17.24 -7.92 15.34
CA TYR A 195 -15.88 -7.44 15.54
C TYR A 195 -15.04 -8.48 16.30
N ALA A 196 -13.74 -8.52 16.03
CA ALA A 196 -12.78 -9.31 16.79
C ALA A 196 -12.57 -8.73 18.20
N PRO A 197 -12.11 -9.51 19.18
CA PRO A 197 -11.77 -9.00 20.51
C PRO A 197 -10.80 -7.81 20.44
N GLY A 198 -11.16 -6.71 21.10
CA GLY A 198 -10.38 -5.47 21.10
C GLY A 198 -10.61 -4.55 19.89
N PHE A 199 -11.58 -4.87 19.04
CA PHE A 199 -12.05 -4.03 17.93
C PHE A 199 -13.53 -3.71 18.10
N ASP A 200 -13.91 -2.54 17.62
CA ASP A 200 -15.29 -2.07 17.56
C ASP A 200 -15.52 -1.19 16.32
N ILE A 201 -16.74 -0.67 16.18
CA ILE A 201 -17.16 0.22 15.09
C ILE A 201 -16.30 1.48 14.95
N THR A 202 -15.62 1.91 16.02
CA THR A 202 -14.78 3.12 16.02
C THR A 202 -13.32 2.81 15.65
N THR A 203 -12.94 1.53 15.60
CA THR A 203 -11.57 1.11 15.36
C THR A 203 -11.21 1.24 13.88
N ARG A 204 -10.43 2.27 13.54
CA ARG A 204 -9.94 2.50 12.17
C ARG A 204 -8.89 1.47 11.79
N THR A 205 -9.02 0.85 10.62
CA THR A 205 -8.07 -0.15 10.11
C THR A 205 -7.59 0.21 8.71
N ARG A 206 -6.44 -0.33 8.30
CA ARG A 206 -5.88 -0.11 6.98
C ARG A 206 -6.68 -0.87 5.92
N THR A 207 -7.18 -0.14 4.93
CA THR A 207 -8.04 -0.72 3.87
C THR A 207 -7.28 -1.25 2.66
N TRP A 208 -5.98 -0.97 2.57
CA TRP A 208 -5.12 -1.35 1.43
C TRP A 208 -5.70 -0.88 0.09
N SER A 209 -5.76 -1.77 -0.91
CA SER A 209 -6.24 -1.42 -2.25
C SER A 209 -7.72 -1.08 -2.33
N THR A 210 -8.53 -1.38 -1.29
CA THR A 210 -9.93 -0.92 -1.24
C THR A 210 -10.02 0.60 -1.34
N ALA A 211 -8.99 1.34 -0.89
CA ALA A 211 -8.90 2.79 -1.04
C ALA A 211 -8.98 3.26 -2.51
N LYS A 212 -8.56 2.43 -3.49
CA LYS A 212 -8.64 2.78 -4.92
C LYS A 212 -10.09 2.94 -5.39
N SER A 213 -11.03 2.19 -4.82
CA SER A 213 -12.45 2.31 -5.15
C SER A 213 -12.98 3.68 -4.72
N VAL A 214 -12.64 4.14 -3.51
CA VAL A 214 -13.02 5.48 -3.03
C VAL A 214 -12.42 6.56 -3.93
N ALA A 215 -11.12 6.48 -4.23
CA ALA A 215 -10.45 7.43 -5.12
C ALA A 215 -11.10 7.46 -6.52
N SER A 216 -11.42 6.30 -7.08
CA SER A 216 -12.06 6.19 -8.40
C SER A 216 -13.47 6.77 -8.40
N THR A 217 -14.25 6.55 -7.34
CA THR A 217 -15.58 7.16 -7.18
C THR A 217 -15.50 8.68 -7.13
N LEU A 218 -14.58 9.24 -6.34
CA LEU A 218 -14.39 10.71 -6.27
C LEU A 218 -13.96 11.30 -7.61
N ILE A 219 -13.09 10.60 -8.35
CA ILE A 219 -12.71 11.01 -9.71
C ILE A 219 -13.92 10.93 -10.65
N GLY A 220 -14.75 9.89 -10.55
CA GLY A 220 -15.98 9.75 -11.33
C GLY A 220 -16.96 10.90 -11.09
N MET A 221 -17.14 11.33 -9.83
CA MET A 221 -17.96 12.50 -9.51
C MET A 221 -17.44 13.77 -10.18
N LEU A 222 -16.12 13.98 -10.19
CA LEU A 222 -15.50 15.13 -10.87
C LEU A 222 -15.65 15.06 -12.40
N VAL A 223 -15.70 13.85 -12.98
CA VAL A 223 -16.01 13.65 -14.40
C VAL A 223 -17.47 13.99 -14.69
N ASP A 224 -18.41 13.55 -13.86
CA ASP A 224 -19.84 13.87 -14.00
C ASP A 224 -20.10 15.39 -13.87
N GLU A 225 -19.33 16.06 -13.03
CA GLU A 225 -19.34 17.53 -12.90
C GLU A 225 -18.64 18.27 -14.05
N GLY A 226 -18.02 17.55 -15.00
CA GLY A 226 -17.28 18.13 -16.12
C GLY A 226 -15.95 18.81 -15.72
N LYS A 227 -15.43 18.52 -14.53
CA LYS A 227 -14.14 19.05 -14.03
C LYS A 227 -12.94 18.21 -14.46
N LEU A 228 -13.17 16.94 -14.76
CA LEU A 228 -12.17 16.02 -15.33
C LEU A 228 -12.76 15.37 -16.59
N VAL A 229 -11.89 15.00 -17.52
CA VAL A 229 -12.28 14.29 -18.75
C VAL A 229 -11.51 12.98 -18.82
N LEU A 230 -12.21 11.87 -19.04
CA LEU A 230 -11.59 10.54 -19.03
C LEU A 230 -10.61 10.33 -20.18
N ASP A 231 -10.96 10.84 -21.35
CA ASP A 231 -10.27 10.54 -22.62
C ASP A 231 -9.31 11.64 -23.06
N ASP A 232 -9.17 12.70 -22.27
CA ASP A 232 -8.14 13.72 -22.52
C ASP A 232 -6.79 13.24 -21.98
N PRO A 233 -5.69 13.57 -22.68
CA PRO A 233 -4.35 13.45 -22.15
C PRO A 233 -4.22 14.03 -20.74
N LEU A 234 -3.45 13.35 -19.88
CA LEU A 234 -3.18 13.84 -18.52
C LEU A 234 -2.45 15.19 -18.51
N GLY A 235 -1.74 15.54 -19.58
CA GLY A 235 -1.05 16.82 -19.72
C GLY A 235 0.11 17.00 -18.73
N PHE A 236 0.69 15.90 -18.23
CA PHE A 236 1.81 15.96 -17.29
C PHE A 236 3.12 16.32 -17.99
N ASP A 237 3.94 17.12 -17.30
CA ASP A 237 5.32 17.34 -17.66
C ASP A 237 6.15 16.07 -17.36
N TRP A 238 6.43 15.22 -18.34
CA TRP A 238 7.12 13.95 -18.08
C TRP A 238 8.64 14.10 -17.83
N TYR A 239 9.19 13.18 -17.03
CA TYR A 239 10.62 13.09 -16.73
C TYR A 239 11.22 11.73 -17.14
N PRO A 240 12.51 11.65 -17.50
CA PRO A 240 13.32 12.79 -17.94
C PRO A 240 12.67 13.47 -19.16
N ARG A 241 12.94 14.76 -19.34
CA ARG A 241 12.48 15.49 -20.52
C ARG A 241 13.15 14.90 -21.76
N VAL A 242 12.34 14.52 -22.74
CA VAL A 242 12.84 14.07 -24.05
C VAL A 242 13.20 15.28 -24.92
N ARG A 243 13.97 15.05 -25.99
CA ARG A 243 14.41 16.12 -26.90
C ARG A 243 13.26 16.86 -27.58
N SER A 244 12.18 16.15 -27.89
CA SER A 244 10.97 16.69 -28.51
C SER A 244 9.77 16.38 -27.60
N PRO A 245 9.47 17.24 -26.60
CA PRO A 245 8.44 16.98 -25.59
C PRO A 245 7.05 16.71 -26.18
N GLU A 246 6.73 17.33 -27.31
CA GLU A 246 5.44 17.17 -28.00
C GLU A 246 5.27 15.77 -28.59
N ALA A 247 6.38 15.08 -28.89
CA ALA A 247 6.41 13.73 -29.43
C ALA A 247 6.65 12.66 -28.35
N ASP A 248 6.57 13.01 -27.06
CA ASP A 248 6.71 12.04 -25.99
C ASP A 248 5.51 11.08 -25.99
N PRO A 249 5.70 9.75 -26.13
CA PRO A 249 4.60 8.79 -26.19
C PRO A 249 3.74 8.78 -24.92
N ARG A 250 4.26 9.31 -23.80
CA ARG A 250 3.49 9.46 -22.55
C ARG A 250 2.38 10.51 -22.65
N ASN A 251 2.43 11.40 -23.63
CA ASN A 251 1.39 12.40 -23.86
C ASN A 251 0.06 11.75 -24.29
N GLU A 252 0.07 10.50 -24.75
CA GLU A 252 -1.15 9.75 -25.09
C GLU A 252 -1.81 9.07 -23.87
N ILE A 253 -1.20 9.17 -22.68
CA ILE A 253 -1.78 8.60 -21.46
C ILE A 253 -2.93 9.49 -21.00
N THR A 254 -4.12 8.91 -20.90
CA THR A 254 -5.35 9.56 -20.44
C THR A 254 -5.70 9.17 -19.02
N LEU A 255 -6.68 9.86 -18.44
CA LEU A 255 -7.24 9.49 -17.13
C LEU A 255 -7.87 8.09 -17.16
N ARG A 256 -8.53 7.71 -18.26
CA ARG A 256 -9.08 6.36 -18.45
C ARG A 256 -7.99 5.29 -18.38
N HIS A 257 -6.84 5.53 -19.00
CA HIS A 257 -5.74 4.57 -18.99
C HIS A 257 -5.24 4.30 -17.56
N VAL A 258 -4.99 5.34 -16.76
CA VAL A 258 -4.49 5.16 -15.38
C VAL A 258 -5.53 4.53 -14.45
N LEU A 259 -6.82 4.87 -14.59
CA LEU A 259 -7.90 4.26 -13.79
C LEU A 259 -8.09 2.77 -14.10
N ASN A 260 -7.74 2.34 -15.31
CA ASN A 260 -7.85 0.95 -15.76
C ASN A 260 -6.49 0.25 -15.80
N MET A 261 -5.48 0.72 -15.04
CA MET A 261 -4.12 0.16 -14.98
C MET A 261 -3.48 -0.11 -16.36
N SER A 262 -3.85 0.66 -17.37
CA SER A 262 -3.43 0.46 -18.77
C SER A 262 -2.63 1.65 -19.31
N SER A 263 -1.94 2.37 -18.43
CA SER A 263 -1.08 3.50 -18.82
C SER A 263 0.09 3.13 -19.72
N GLY A 264 0.48 1.85 -19.76
CA GLY A 264 1.67 1.39 -20.49
C GLY A 264 3.00 1.80 -19.83
N LEU A 265 2.97 2.46 -18.67
CA LEU A 265 4.16 2.80 -17.89
C LEU A 265 4.81 1.55 -17.30
N GLU A 266 6.14 1.58 -17.17
CA GLU A 266 6.92 0.51 -16.58
C GLU A 266 6.48 0.19 -15.14
N THR A 267 6.07 -1.06 -14.92
CA THR A 267 5.63 -1.57 -13.61
C THR A 267 6.79 -2.20 -12.83
N VAL A 268 7.55 -1.37 -12.13
CA VAL A 268 8.71 -1.81 -11.33
C VAL A 268 8.33 -2.81 -10.23
N ASP A 269 7.17 -2.63 -9.60
CA ASP A 269 6.69 -3.50 -8.53
C ASP A 269 6.44 -4.94 -9.02
N ASN A 270 5.93 -5.11 -10.24
CA ASN A 270 5.72 -6.44 -10.84
C ASN A 270 7.04 -7.18 -11.12
N GLY A 271 8.16 -6.45 -11.11
CA GLY A 271 9.52 -7.01 -11.22
C GLY A 271 10.17 -7.36 -9.89
N GLY A 272 9.47 -7.26 -8.75
CA GLY A 272 10.02 -7.55 -7.43
C GLY A 272 10.94 -6.44 -6.87
N LEU A 273 10.79 -5.22 -7.38
CA LEU A 273 11.58 -4.05 -6.98
C LEU A 273 10.75 -3.01 -6.20
N GLU A 274 9.56 -3.39 -5.73
CA GLU A 274 8.61 -2.55 -5.00
C GLU A 274 9.26 -1.86 -3.79
N TYR A 275 10.11 -2.59 -3.05
CA TYR A 275 10.80 -2.08 -1.86
C TYR A 275 12.22 -1.56 -2.13
N ALA A 276 12.65 -1.53 -3.39
CA ALA A 276 13.96 -1.01 -3.78
C ALA A 276 13.84 0.36 -4.47
N ILE A 277 13.07 0.41 -5.56
CA ILE A 277 12.91 1.59 -6.42
C ILE A 277 11.45 1.78 -6.89
N GLY A 278 10.53 0.96 -6.37
CA GLY A 278 9.11 0.97 -6.71
C GLY A 278 8.25 1.74 -5.71
N SER A 279 7.00 1.32 -5.55
CA SER A 279 6.01 2.04 -4.75
C SER A 279 6.32 2.12 -3.25
N GLY A 280 7.07 1.14 -2.71
CA GLY A 280 7.48 1.14 -1.31
C GLY A 280 8.31 2.36 -0.92
N MET A 281 9.08 2.91 -1.85
CA MET A 281 9.79 4.17 -1.63
C MET A 281 8.84 5.33 -1.36
N SER A 282 7.71 5.38 -2.08
CA SER A 282 6.71 6.45 -1.88
C SER A 282 5.84 6.19 -0.66
N TYR A 283 5.37 4.96 -0.47
CA TYR A 283 4.47 4.62 0.63
C TYR A 283 5.16 4.67 1.99
N TRP A 284 6.44 4.28 2.04
CA TRP A 284 7.12 3.97 3.30
C TRP A 284 8.44 4.70 3.50
N ALA A 285 9.04 5.30 2.46
CA ALA A 285 10.29 6.05 2.59
C ALA A 285 10.14 7.55 2.29
N GLY A 286 8.92 8.07 2.15
CA GLY A 286 8.66 9.49 1.90
C GLY A 286 9.11 9.99 0.53
N ALA A 287 9.46 9.11 -0.42
CA ALA A 287 9.77 9.54 -1.78
C ALA A 287 8.53 10.10 -2.48
N SER A 288 8.72 11.05 -3.40
CA SER A 288 7.60 11.66 -4.12
C SER A 288 6.95 10.66 -5.08
N SER A 289 5.69 10.33 -4.84
CA SER A 289 4.86 9.55 -5.76
C SER A 289 4.66 10.26 -7.10
N VAL A 290 4.58 11.61 -7.09
CA VAL A 290 4.42 12.44 -8.29
C VAL A 290 5.65 12.37 -9.18
N VAL A 291 6.85 12.56 -8.61
CA VAL A 291 8.10 12.45 -9.38
C VAL A 291 8.29 11.01 -9.86
N GLY A 292 8.03 10.03 -9.00
CA GLY A 292 8.13 8.61 -9.33
C GLY A 292 7.25 8.22 -10.51
N ALA A 293 5.97 8.61 -10.50
CA ALA A 293 5.02 8.34 -11.58
C ALA A 293 5.41 9.05 -12.89
N ARG A 294 5.83 10.31 -12.82
CA ARG A 294 6.25 11.09 -14.00
C ARG A 294 7.58 10.64 -14.60
N SER A 295 8.36 9.85 -13.87
CA SER A 295 9.70 9.40 -14.28
C SER A 295 9.73 8.02 -14.95
N ARG A 296 8.57 7.34 -15.08
CA ARG A 296 8.51 6.01 -15.69
C ARG A 296 8.55 6.09 -17.21
N ALA A 297 9.25 5.12 -17.80
CA ALA A 297 9.24 4.92 -19.24
C ALA A 297 7.92 4.26 -19.67
N VAL A 298 7.51 4.50 -20.92
CA VAL A 298 6.44 3.75 -21.56
C VAL A 298 7.04 2.50 -22.18
N ILE A 299 6.51 1.35 -21.79
CA ILE A 299 6.96 0.04 -22.27
C ILE A 299 5.92 -0.65 -23.16
N ARG A 300 4.68 -0.11 -23.21
CA ARG A 300 3.56 -0.60 -24.01
C ARG A 300 2.70 0.57 -24.46
N GLU A 301 2.00 0.42 -25.58
CA GLU A 301 1.05 1.42 -26.04
C GLU A 301 -0.07 1.62 -24.98
N PRO A 302 -0.38 2.86 -24.57
CA PRO A 302 -1.46 3.11 -23.60
C PRO A 302 -2.79 2.51 -24.05
N GLY A 303 -3.54 1.92 -23.12
CA GLY A 303 -4.84 1.28 -23.37
C GLY A 303 -4.78 -0.15 -23.92
N THR A 304 -3.59 -0.69 -24.24
CA THR A 304 -3.48 -2.01 -24.89
C THR A 304 -3.22 -3.19 -23.95
N TYR A 305 -2.72 -2.94 -22.73
CA TYR A 305 -2.42 -3.98 -21.73
C TYR A 305 -2.75 -3.54 -20.31
N TRP A 306 -3.22 -4.48 -19.49
CA TRP A 306 -3.41 -4.38 -18.03
C TRP A 306 -2.28 -5.14 -17.32
#